data_AF-W2L7N4-F1
#
_entry.id   AF-W2L7N4-F1
#
_cell.length_a   1.000
_cell.length_b   1.000
_cell.length_c   1.000
_cell.angle_alpha   90.00
_cell.angle_beta   90.00
_cell.angle_gamma   90.00
#
_symmetry.space_group_name_H-M   'P 1'
#
loop_
_entity.id
_entity.type
_entity.pdbx_description
1 polymer ?
#
loop_
_entity_poly.entity_id
_entity_poly.type
_entity_poly.pdbx_seq_one_letter_code
_entity_poly.pdbx_strand_id
1 'polypeptide(L)' 'IWQPSVDGCRLLILDSLKVNRMASLRAVLGKCCTQLQFVSSGITGLGQPMDVAVMKPFKDAFPYVCI' A
#
# COMPACT_ATOMS: atom_id res chain seq x y z
N ILE A 1 -5.12 7.14 -11.78
CA ILE A 1 -5.13 5.77 -11.21
C ILE A 1 -3.72 5.22 -11.38
N TRP A 2 -3.08 4.72 -10.33
CA TRP A 2 -1.72 4.19 -10.40
C TRP A 2 -1.65 2.98 -11.34
N GLN A 3 -0.60 2.90 -12.15
CA GLN A 3 -0.32 1.76 -13.03
C GLN A 3 1.11 1.28 -12.79
N PRO A 4 1.33 -0.03 -12.73
CA PRO A 4 2.65 -0.57 -12.44
C PRO A 4 3.53 -0.55 -13.70
N SER A 5 4.80 -0.12 -13.61
CA SER A 5 5.68 0.07 -14.78
C SER A 5 6.51 -1.14 -15.18
N VAL A 6 6.51 -2.20 -14.37
CA VAL A 6 7.17 -3.49 -14.71
C VAL A 6 6.20 -4.40 -15.47
N ASP A 7 6.55 -5.63 -15.79
CA ASP A 7 5.61 -6.63 -16.35
C ASP A 7 5.56 -7.87 -15.44
N GLY A 8 4.44 -8.60 -15.47
CA GLY A 8 4.26 -9.87 -14.74
C GLY A 8 3.27 -9.85 -13.56
N CYS A 9 3.15 -11.00 -12.90
CA CYS A 9 2.29 -11.19 -11.72
C CYS A 9 2.82 -10.35 -10.55
N ARG A 10 1.96 -9.49 -10.01
CA ARG A 10 2.33 -8.56 -8.94
C ARG A 10 1.41 -8.69 -7.75
N LEU A 11 1.98 -8.48 -6.55
CA LEU A 11 1.22 -8.36 -5.33
C LEU A 11 1.36 -6.94 -4.80
N LEU A 12 0.23 -6.24 -4.68
CA LEU A 12 0.15 -4.91 -4.10
C LEU A 12 -0.50 -4.99 -2.73
N ILE A 13 0.25 -4.62 -1.70
CA ILE A 13 -0.22 -4.59 -0.30
C ILE A 13 -0.64 -3.15 0.01
N LEU A 14 -1.93 -2.94 0.27
CA LEU A 14 -2.50 -1.64 0.60
C LEU A 14 -3.14 -1.66 1.98
N ASP A 15 -3.40 -0.47 2.51
CA ASP A 15 -4.16 -0.33 3.74
C ASP A 15 -5.65 -0.51 3.46
N SER A 16 -6.43 -0.71 4.51
CA SER A 16 -7.87 -0.88 4.39
C SER A 16 -8.64 0.44 4.22
N LEU A 17 -8.00 1.52 3.73
CA LEU A 17 -8.69 2.78 3.47
C LEU A 17 -9.76 2.61 2.39
N LYS A 18 -10.85 3.37 2.54
CA LYS A 18 -12.00 3.31 1.61
C LYS A 18 -11.60 3.58 0.16
N VAL A 19 -10.66 4.51 -0.06
CA VAL A 19 -10.14 4.85 -1.40
C VAL A 19 -9.40 3.69 -2.06
N ASN A 20 -8.75 2.84 -1.27
CA ASN A 20 -8.00 1.67 -1.75
C ASN A 20 -8.89 0.45 -1.98
N ARG A 21 -10.11 0.44 -1.43
CA ARG A 21 -11.11 -0.63 -1.63
C ARG A 21 -12.09 -0.37 -2.77
N MET A 22 -11.90 0.70 -3.55
CA MET A 22 -12.79 1.04 -4.64
C MET A 22 -12.79 -0.04 -5.74
N ALA A 23 -13.98 -0.35 -6.26
CA ALA A 23 -14.16 -1.34 -7.33
C ALA A 23 -13.42 -0.94 -8.62
N SER A 24 -13.33 0.36 -8.92
CA SER A 24 -12.56 0.90 -10.04
C SER A 24 -11.06 0.59 -9.93
N LEU A 25 -10.51 0.67 -8.72
CA LEU A 25 -9.10 0.33 -8.46
C LEU A 25 -8.84 -1.15 -8.71
N ARG A 26 -9.70 -2.04 -8.18
CA ARG A 26 -9.63 -3.49 -8.41
C ARG A 26 -9.75 -3.83 -9.90
N ALA A 27 -10.65 -3.18 -10.62
CA ALA A 27 -10.84 -3.42 -12.05
C ALA A 27 -9.60 -3.03 -12.88
N VAL A 28 -8.95 -1.91 -12.56
CA VAL A 28 -7.73 -1.48 -13.26
C VAL A 28 -6.55 -2.38 -12.90
N LEU A 29 -6.35 -2.71 -11.62
CA LEU A 29 -5.23 -3.55 -11.20
C LEU A 29 -5.37 -5.01 -11.67
N GLY A 30 -6.60 -5.53 -11.75
CA GLY A 30 -6.87 -6.84 -12.33
C GLY A 30 -6.46 -6.93 -13.81
N LYS A 31 -6.69 -5.87 -14.59
CA LYS A 31 -6.21 -5.80 -15.99
C LYS A 31 -4.68 -5.80 -16.10
N CYS A 32 -3.98 -5.37 -15.05
CA CYS A 32 -2.52 -5.31 -14.99
C CYS A 32 -1.89 -6.54 -14.31
N CYS A 33 -2.60 -7.66 -14.20
CA CYS A 33 -2.15 -8.88 -13.51
C CYS A 33 -1.63 -8.62 -12.08
N THR A 34 -2.24 -7.65 -11.40
CA THR A 34 -1.85 -7.25 -10.04
C THR A 34 -2.89 -7.70 -9.02
N GLN A 35 -2.49 -8.59 -8.13
CA GLN A 35 -3.27 -9.02 -6.99
C GLN A 35 -3.21 -7.98 -5.86
N LEU A 36 -4.33 -7.74 -5.21
CA LEU A 36 -4.45 -6.82 -4.08
C LEU A 36 -4.56 -7.58 -2.77
N GLN A 37 -3.73 -7.23 -1.80
CA GLN A 37 -3.84 -7.67 -0.42
C GLN A 37 -4.03 -6.44 0.48
N PHE A 38 -4.97 -6.54 1.41
CA PHE A 38 -5.29 -5.46 2.33
C PHE A 38 -4.85 -5.81 3.73
N VAL A 39 -4.12 -4.92 4.38
CA VAL A 39 -3.80 -5.02 5.80
C VAL A 39 -4.94 -4.45 6.62
N SER A 40 -5.34 -5.16 7.67
CA SER A 40 -6.42 -4.74 8.57
C SER A 40 -6.12 -3.38 9.18
N SER A 41 -7.16 -2.56 9.33
CA SER A 41 -7.04 -1.27 10.00
C SER A 41 -6.55 -1.46 11.45
N GLY A 42 -5.70 -0.55 11.91
CA GLY A 42 -5.16 -0.56 13.29
C GLY A 42 -3.88 -1.39 13.47
N ILE A 43 -3.48 -2.19 12.48
CA ILE A 43 -2.21 -2.93 12.52
C ILE A 43 -1.23 -2.51 11.43
N THR A 44 -1.45 -1.38 10.75
CA THR A 44 -0.59 -0.97 9.61
C THR A 44 0.85 -0.72 10.05
N GLY A 45 1.05 -0.09 11.21
CA GLY A 45 2.37 0.10 11.82
C GLY A 45 3.11 -1.18 12.23
N LEU A 46 2.51 -2.36 12.05
CA LEU A 46 3.12 -3.67 12.31
C LEU A 46 3.09 -4.58 11.07
N GLY A 47 2.02 -4.53 10.29
CA GLY A 47 1.75 -5.44 9.19
C GLY A 47 1.96 -4.84 7.80
N GLN A 48 2.14 -3.52 7.67
CA GLN A 48 2.45 -2.90 6.39
C GLN A 48 3.95 -2.69 6.23
N PRO A 49 4.57 -3.31 5.20
CA PRO A 49 6.00 -3.16 4.95
C PRO A 49 6.44 -1.71 4.79
N MET A 50 5.60 -0.87 4.17
CA MET A 50 5.90 0.55 3.97
C MET A 50 5.94 1.33 5.29
N ASP A 51 4.98 1.09 6.19
CA ASP A 51 4.96 1.73 7.51
C ASP A 51 6.15 1.29 8.38
N VAL A 52 6.46 -0.01 8.38
CA VAL A 52 7.46 -0.60 9.27
C VAL A 52 8.89 -0.38 8.76
N ALA A 53 9.14 -0.64 7.49
CA ALA A 53 10.51 -0.64 6.95
C ALA A 53 10.94 0.71 6.37
N VAL A 54 9.98 1.58 5.99
CA VAL A 54 10.29 2.86 5.35
C VAL A 54 9.89 4.02 6.24
N MET A 55 8.61 4.10 6.62
CA MET A 55 8.12 5.28 7.36
C MET A 55 8.60 5.33 8.79
N LYS A 56 8.76 4.19 9.47
CA LYS A 56 9.28 4.18 10.84
C LYS A 56 10.72 4.70 10.91
N PRO A 57 11.72 4.19 10.15
CA PRO A 57 13.06 4.78 10.12
C PRO A 57 13.06 6.25 9.69
N PHE A 58 12.20 6.61 8.75
CA PHE A 58 12.05 8.00 8.32
C PHE A 58 11.58 8.91 9.46
N LYS A 59 10.52 8.51 10.19
CA LYS A 59 9.98 9.27 11.33
C LYS A 59 10.98 9.32 12.49
N ASP A 60 11.73 8.25 12.72
CA ASP A 60 12.78 8.19 13.74
C ASP A 60 13.92 9.18 13.42
N ALA A 61 14.28 9.33 12.15
CA ALA A 61 15.27 10.30 11.69
C ALA A 61 14.76 11.75 11.71
N PHE A 62 13.45 11.96 11.60
CA PHE A 62 12.81 13.27 11.52
C PHE A 62 11.63 13.40 12.49
N PRO A 63 11.87 13.42 13.82
CA PRO A 63 10.83 13.33 14.84
C PRO A 63 9.86 14.52 14.86
N TYR A 64 10.21 15.63 14.20
CA TYR A 64 9.39 16.84 14.12
C TYR A 64 8.63 16.97 12.80
N VAL A 65 8.82 16.05 11.86
CA VAL A 65 8.08 16.07 10.59
C VAL A 65 6.79 15.27 10.77
N CYS A 66 5.66 15.97 10.69
CA CYS A 66 4.34 15.37 10.74
C CYS A 66 3.90 14.99 9.30
N ILE A 67 3.96 13.68 8.97
CA ILE A 67 3.43 13.08 7.73
C ILE A 67 2.33 12.08 8.09
#